data_AF-A0A930MES8-F1
#
_entry.id   AF-A0A930MES8-F1
#
_cell.length_a   1.000
_cell.length_b   1.000
_cell.length_c   1.000
_cell.angle_alpha   90.00
_cell.angle_beta   90.00
_cell.angle_gamma   90.00
#
_symmetry.space_group_name_H-M   'P 1'
#
loop_
_entity.id
_entity.type
_entity.pdbx_description
1 polymer ?
#
loop_
_entity_poly.entity_id
_entity_poly.type
_entity_poly.pdbx_seq_one_letter_code
_entity_poly.pdbx_strand_id
1 'polypeptide(L)'
;MGNKKTTNQENTAVDEQDVELRPFPPFLPPQATVLMMGSFPPAAEKRAMAFHYPNFQNDMWRVYGLVFFGDAAHFQVPGEKAFDAERIKAFLTERGIGSCPGVRRAIRTHGNASDAYLRVVETVELPEILAQIPQCRRICTTGGKATEILFDLLTAEKKGKEVKTGETVPARCGSHELLVTRLPSTSRAYPMKLEKKAEAYRQFFRAAGFTVAE
;
A
#
# COMPACT_ATOMS: atom_id res chain seq x y z
N MET A 1 -62.25 -0.79 -1.36
CA MET A 1 -61.43 0.28 -1.98
C MET A 1 -60.80 1.11 -0.86
N GLY A 2 -59.48 1.27 -0.86
CA GLY A 2 -58.67 2.03 0.15
C GLY A 2 -58.32 1.18 1.37
N ASN A 3 -57.14 0.58 1.59
CA ASN A 3 -55.72 0.86 1.28
C ASN A 3 -55.01 1.76 2.32
N LYS A 4 -53.99 1.15 2.96
CA LYS A 4 -52.81 1.73 3.66
C LYS A 4 -53.07 2.41 5.03
N LYS A 5 -52.25 2.25 6.07
CA LYS A 5 -50.80 1.98 6.14
C LYS A 5 -50.48 1.11 7.37
N THR A 6 -49.95 -0.09 7.15
CA THR A 6 -49.14 -0.77 8.16
C THR A 6 -47.74 -0.19 8.03
N THR A 7 -47.30 0.53 9.04
CA THR A 7 -45.97 1.11 9.13
C THR A 7 -44.98 -0.04 9.34
N ASN A 8 -44.44 -0.60 8.26
CA ASN A 8 -43.22 -1.39 8.35
C ASN A 8 -42.10 -0.41 8.72
N GLN A 9 -41.76 -0.38 10.01
CA GLN A 9 -40.46 0.09 10.44
C GLN A 9 -39.43 -0.83 9.79
N GLU A 10 -38.80 -0.33 8.73
CA GLU A 10 -37.55 -0.87 8.24
C GLU A 10 -36.54 -0.77 9.38
N ASN A 11 -36.38 -1.87 10.11
CA ASN A 11 -35.21 -2.12 10.94
C ASN A 11 -33.99 -2.09 10.02
N THR A 12 -33.44 -0.89 9.82
CA THR A 12 -32.05 -0.71 9.38
C THR A 12 -31.18 -1.00 10.59
N ALA A 13 -31.08 -2.28 10.94
CA ALA A 13 -29.98 -2.77 11.75
C ALA A 13 -28.73 -2.54 10.91
N VAL A 14 -28.03 -1.44 11.18
CA VAL A 14 -26.66 -1.26 10.76
C VAL A 14 -25.89 -2.38 11.46
N ASP A 15 -25.61 -3.44 10.70
CA ASP A 15 -24.73 -4.53 11.09
C ASP A 15 -23.49 -3.92 11.76
N GLU A 16 -23.29 -4.21 13.06
CA GLU A 16 -22.11 -3.81 13.86
C GLU A 16 -20.87 -4.54 13.31
N GLN A 17 -20.51 -4.24 12.07
CA GLN A 17 -19.29 -4.72 11.46
C GLN A 17 -18.14 -3.98 12.12
N ASP A 18 -17.22 -4.71 12.75
CA ASP A 18 -16.00 -4.17 13.35
C ASP A 18 -15.19 -3.36 12.32
N VAL A 19 -15.33 -2.03 12.37
CA VAL A 19 -14.54 -1.12 11.53
C VAL A 19 -13.12 -1.09 12.09
N GLU A 20 -12.20 -1.74 11.39
CA GLU A 20 -10.78 -1.73 11.72
C GLU A 20 -10.12 -0.44 11.20
N LEU A 21 -9.43 0.28 12.09
CA LEU A 21 -8.44 1.28 11.72
C LEU A 21 -7.15 0.57 11.28
N ARG A 22 -6.44 1.12 10.28
CA ARG A 22 -5.10 0.64 9.92
C ARG A 22 -4.20 0.62 11.19
N PRO A 23 -3.50 -0.49 11.47
CA PRO A 23 -2.76 -0.67 12.71
C PRO A 23 -1.51 0.20 12.83
N PHE A 24 -0.97 0.66 11.70
CA PHE A 24 0.25 1.46 11.65
C PHE A 24 -0.04 2.78 10.94
N PRO A 25 0.42 3.92 11.48
CA PRO A 25 0.29 5.20 10.82
C PRO A 25 1.19 5.25 9.58
N PRO A 26 0.91 6.17 8.64
CA PRO A 26 1.81 6.47 7.53
C PRO A 26 3.21 6.78 8.03
N PHE A 27 4.23 6.26 7.32
CA PHE A 27 5.63 6.55 7.60
C PHE A 27 6.14 7.54 6.56
N LEU A 28 6.40 8.78 6.99
CA LEU A 28 6.59 9.92 6.10
C LEU A 28 7.87 10.70 6.48
N PRO A 29 9.06 10.24 6.06
CA PRO A 29 10.26 11.06 6.15
C PRO A 29 10.04 12.41 5.44
N PRO A 30 10.26 13.57 6.06
CA PRO A 30 9.93 14.88 5.45
C PRO A 30 10.58 15.14 4.08
N GLN A 31 11.76 14.55 3.85
CA GLN A 31 12.52 14.59 2.60
C GLN A 31 12.05 13.57 1.55
N ALA A 32 10.94 12.86 1.78
CA ALA A 32 10.54 11.78 0.89
C ALA A 32 10.15 12.30 -0.50
N THR A 33 10.78 11.73 -1.52
CA THR A 33 10.49 12.02 -2.94
C THR A 33 9.63 10.93 -3.59
N VAL A 34 9.59 9.76 -2.95
CA VAL A 34 8.79 8.59 -3.33
C VAL A 34 7.86 8.20 -2.18
N LEU A 35 6.60 7.90 -2.49
CA LEU A 35 5.65 7.27 -1.58
C LEU A 35 5.26 5.88 -2.09
N MET A 36 5.49 4.85 -1.30
CA MET A 36 5.00 3.51 -1.58
C MET A 36 3.62 3.30 -0.95
N MET A 37 2.66 2.78 -1.72
CA MET A 37 1.29 2.57 -1.29
C MET A 37 0.81 1.13 -1.47
N GLY A 38 0.46 0.52 -0.34
CA GLY A 38 -0.24 -0.77 -0.29
C GLY A 38 -1.76 -0.59 -0.18
N SER A 39 -2.49 -1.71 -0.07
CA SER A 39 -3.92 -1.69 0.22
C SER A 39 -4.16 -1.52 1.74
N PHE A 40 -4.67 -2.55 2.42
CA PHE A 40 -4.87 -2.57 3.86
C PHE A 40 -4.00 -3.65 4.51
N PRO A 41 -3.42 -3.41 5.71
CA PRO A 41 -2.57 -4.39 6.37
C PRO A 41 -3.31 -5.70 6.72
N PRO A 42 -2.58 -6.83 6.83
CA PRO A 42 -3.18 -8.10 7.24
C PRO A 42 -3.70 -8.02 8.69
N ALA A 43 -4.57 -8.98 9.04
CA ALA A 43 -5.08 -9.17 10.39
C ALA A 43 -3.94 -9.41 11.40
N ALA A 44 -4.19 -9.11 12.68
CA ALA A 44 -3.17 -8.99 13.72
C ALA A 44 -2.34 -10.27 13.91
N GLU A 45 -2.97 -11.43 13.84
CA GLU A 45 -2.39 -12.76 13.98
C GLU A 45 -1.41 -13.12 12.85
N LYS A 46 -1.42 -12.38 11.73
CA LYS A 46 -0.49 -12.58 10.61
C LYS A 46 0.69 -11.60 10.61
N ARG A 47 0.80 -10.75 11.62
CA ARG A 47 1.85 -9.73 11.73
C ARG A 47 3.04 -10.32 12.48
N ALA A 48 4.23 -10.20 11.89
CA ALA A 48 5.50 -10.61 12.47
C ALA A 48 6.38 -9.42 12.89
N MET A 49 5.91 -8.19 12.70
CA MET A 49 6.57 -6.97 13.17
C MET A 49 5.55 -5.82 13.29
N ALA A 50 5.92 -4.77 14.04
CA ALA A 50 5.10 -3.57 14.25
C ALA A 50 5.36 -2.48 13.18
N PHE A 51 5.30 -2.84 11.90
CA PHE A 51 5.50 -1.92 10.77
C PHE A 51 4.80 -2.39 9.48
N HIS A 52 4.85 -1.59 8.41
CA HIS A 52 4.21 -1.88 7.12
C HIS A 52 4.71 -3.19 6.47
N TYR A 53 3.81 -3.87 5.76
CA TYR A 53 4.03 -5.24 5.25
C TYR A 53 4.54 -6.20 6.34
N PRO A 54 3.80 -6.33 7.47
CA PRO A 54 4.29 -7.00 8.67
C PRO A 54 4.34 -8.53 8.55
N ASN A 55 3.68 -9.12 7.55
CA ASN A 55 3.64 -10.57 7.41
C ASN A 55 4.97 -11.07 6.82
N PHE A 56 5.67 -11.94 7.53
CA PHE A 56 6.95 -12.51 7.09
C PHE A 56 6.89 -13.24 5.74
N GLN A 57 5.72 -13.76 5.35
CA GLN A 57 5.52 -14.38 4.04
C GLN A 57 5.39 -13.36 2.90
N ASN A 58 5.11 -12.10 3.19
CA ASN A 58 5.11 -11.06 2.16
C ASN A 58 6.56 -10.77 1.73
N ASP A 59 6.78 -10.64 0.42
CA ASP A 59 8.12 -10.48 -0.12
C ASP A 59 8.61 -9.02 -0.12
N MET A 60 7.84 -8.05 0.41
CA MET A 60 8.18 -6.62 0.32
C MET A 60 9.61 -6.31 0.76
N TRP A 61 9.98 -6.73 1.98
CA TRP A 61 11.30 -6.44 2.51
C TRP A 61 12.40 -7.30 1.89
N ARG A 62 12.05 -8.44 1.29
CA ARG A 62 12.99 -9.23 0.47
C ARG A 62 13.27 -8.56 -0.87
N VAL A 63 12.23 -7.99 -1.49
CA VAL A 63 12.33 -7.19 -2.71
C VAL A 63 13.24 -5.98 -2.45
N TYR A 64 13.00 -5.23 -1.38
CA TYR A 64 13.84 -4.09 -1.02
C TYR A 64 15.29 -4.52 -0.70
N GLY A 65 15.47 -5.62 0.03
CA GLY A 65 16.79 -6.19 0.30
C GLY A 65 17.58 -6.49 -0.99
N LEU A 66 16.94 -7.14 -1.96
CA LEU A 66 17.54 -7.42 -3.27
C LEU A 66 17.78 -6.16 -4.10
N VAL A 67 16.85 -5.21 -4.09
CA VAL A 67 16.96 -3.98 -4.89
C VAL A 67 18.08 -3.09 -4.38
N PHE A 68 18.19 -2.87 -3.07
CA PHE A 68 19.11 -1.87 -2.53
C PHE A 68 20.42 -2.46 -2.01
N PHE A 69 20.47 -3.76 -1.73
CA PHE A 69 21.62 -4.41 -1.08
C PHE A 69 22.06 -5.72 -1.74
N GLY A 70 21.36 -6.19 -2.76
CA GLY A 70 21.65 -7.48 -3.40
C GLY A 70 21.37 -8.69 -2.49
N ASP A 71 20.70 -8.50 -1.36
CA ASP A 71 20.48 -9.54 -0.35
C ASP A 71 19.01 -9.57 0.12
N ALA A 72 18.29 -10.65 -0.19
CA ALA A 72 16.91 -10.85 0.23
C ALA A 72 16.74 -11.01 1.76
N ALA A 73 17.81 -11.35 2.48
CA ALA A 73 17.81 -11.49 3.93
C ALA A 73 18.17 -10.19 4.67
N HIS A 74 18.53 -9.11 3.95
CA HIS A 74 19.06 -7.89 4.54
C HIS A 74 18.22 -7.33 5.70
N PHE A 75 16.89 -7.35 5.60
CA PHE A 75 15.98 -6.83 6.63
C PHE A 75 15.40 -7.91 7.56
N GLN A 76 15.83 -9.17 7.45
CA GLN A 76 15.33 -10.24 8.32
C GLN A 76 16.03 -10.18 9.68
N VAL A 77 15.30 -10.51 10.73
CA VAL A 77 15.90 -10.72 12.05
C VAL A 77 16.57 -12.10 12.06
N PRO A 78 17.88 -12.22 12.37
CA PRO A 78 18.57 -13.50 12.37
C PRO A 78 17.90 -14.52 13.30
N GLY A 79 17.59 -15.70 12.79
CA GLY A 79 16.97 -16.79 13.57
C GLY A 79 15.46 -16.64 13.80
N GLU A 80 14.83 -15.56 13.36
CA GLU A 80 13.41 -15.31 13.55
C GLU A 80 12.63 -15.27 12.23
N LYS A 81 11.35 -15.62 12.28
CA LYS A 81 10.41 -15.43 11.16
C LYS A 81 9.83 -14.02 11.20
N ALA A 82 10.69 -13.02 11.27
CA ALA A 82 10.35 -11.61 11.39
C ALA A 82 11.30 -10.72 10.56
N PHE A 83 10.87 -9.49 10.31
CA PHE A 83 11.70 -8.45 9.73
C PHE A 83 12.02 -7.39 10.80
N ASP A 84 13.16 -6.73 10.66
CA ASP A 84 13.61 -5.68 11.57
C ASP A 84 12.97 -4.33 11.18
N ALA A 85 11.92 -3.97 11.93
CA ALA A 85 11.18 -2.73 11.71
C ALA A 85 12.03 -1.47 11.86
N GLU A 86 12.98 -1.43 12.79
CA GLU A 86 13.80 -0.24 13.03
C GLU A 86 14.85 -0.08 11.94
N ARG A 87 15.47 -1.17 11.50
CA ARG A 87 16.38 -1.16 10.35
C ARG A 87 15.66 -0.71 9.07
N ILE A 88 14.43 -1.16 8.86
CA ILE A 88 13.59 -0.73 7.75
C ILE A 88 13.30 0.78 7.82
N LYS A 89 12.84 1.29 8.97
CA LYS A 89 12.55 2.73 9.16
C LYS A 89 13.78 3.60 8.95
N ALA A 90 14.94 3.18 9.48
CA ALA A 90 16.20 3.86 9.30
C ALA A 90 16.57 3.96 7.80
N PHE A 91 16.50 2.84 7.07
CA PHE A 91 16.73 2.81 5.64
C PHE A 91 15.77 3.72 4.85
N LEU A 92 14.46 3.63 5.13
CA LEU A 92 13.45 4.44 4.45
C LEU A 92 13.66 5.94 4.71
N THR A 93 14.08 6.30 5.92
CA THR A 93 14.42 7.68 6.28
C THR A 93 15.64 8.14 5.50
N GLU A 94 16.74 7.39 5.54
CA GLU A 94 17.98 7.71 4.82
C GLU A 94 17.72 7.94 3.33
N ARG A 95 16.91 7.06 2.71
CA ARG A 95 16.62 7.14 1.28
C ARG A 95 15.54 8.16 0.92
N GLY A 96 14.76 8.66 1.87
CA GLY A 96 13.61 9.52 1.54
C GLY A 96 12.49 8.76 0.83
N ILE A 97 12.09 7.61 1.40
CA ILE A 97 10.99 6.79 0.90
C ILE A 97 9.88 6.75 1.95
N GLY A 98 8.73 7.28 1.61
CA GLY A 98 7.50 7.15 2.40
C GLY A 98 6.83 5.80 2.20
N SER A 99 6.04 5.37 3.17
CA SER A 99 5.22 4.16 3.09
C SER A 99 3.86 4.42 3.73
N CYS A 100 2.78 4.16 3.00
CA CYS A 100 1.42 4.44 3.47
C CYS A 100 0.40 3.42 2.95
N PRO A 101 -0.41 2.78 3.82
CA PRO A 101 -1.59 2.05 3.37
C PRO A 101 -2.60 2.99 2.69
N GLY A 102 -3.15 2.60 1.56
CA GLY A 102 -4.16 3.38 0.82
C GLY A 102 -5.54 3.39 1.48
N VAL A 103 -5.78 2.50 2.45
CA VAL A 103 -7.02 2.42 3.22
C VAL A 103 -6.76 2.79 4.68
N ARG A 104 -7.57 3.69 5.23
CA ARG A 104 -7.52 4.10 6.63
C ARG A 104 -8.43 3.25 7.50
N ARG A 105 -9.68 3.02 7.09
CA ARG A 105 -10.64 2.16 7.79
C ARG A 105 -11.27 1.14 6.85
N ALA A 106 -11.38 -0.10 7.30
CA ALA A 106 -11.96 -1.18 6.54
C ALA A 106 -12.72 -2.16 7.43
N ILE A 107 -13.57 -2.98 6.81
CA ILE A 107 -14.19 -4.14 7.44
C ILE A 107 -13.73 -5.38 6.71
N ARG A 108 -13.27 -6.40 7.48
CA ARG A 108 -12.95 -7.73 6.95
C ARG A 108 -14.21 -8.57 6.89
N THR A 109 -14.64 -8.94 5.68
CA THR A 109 -15.87 -9.72 5.51
C THR A 109 -15.66 -11.23 5.66
N HIS A 110 -14.41 -11.72 5.68
CA HIS A 110 -14.08 -13.16 5.83
C HIS A 110 -12.84 -13.43 6.71
N GLY A 111 -12.54 -12.55 7.68
CA GLY A 111 -11.47 -12.78 8.67
C GLY A 111 -10.04 -12.98 8.13
N ASN A 112 -9.78 -12.68 6.85
CA ASN A 112 -8.47 -12.87 6.24
C ASN A 112 -7.93 -11.59 5.58
N ALA A 113 -6.69 -11.67 5.09
CA ALA A 113 -5.93 -10.53 4.55
C ALA A 113 -6.07 -10.36 3.03
N SER A 114 -7.00 -11.08 2.38
CA SER A 114 -7.20 -10.94 0.94
C SER A 114 -7.96 -9.67 0.64
N ASP A 115 -7.47 -8.90 -0.34
CA ASP A 115 -8.12 -7.71 -0.88
C ASP A 115 -9.55 -7.96 -1.39
N ALA A 116 -9.88 -9.22 -1.70
CA ALA A 116 -11.20 -9.65 -2.18
C ALA A 116 -12.31 -9.57 -1.12
N TYR A 117 -11.94 -9.56 0.17
CA TYR A 117 -12.89 -9.60 1.30
C TYR A 117 -12.74 -8.38 2.21
N LEU A 118 -12.29 -7.25 1.65
CA LEU A 118 -12.20 -5.98 2.35
C LEU A 118 -13.25 -5.00 1.82
N ARG A 119 -14.16 -4.57 2.70
CA ARG A 119 -15.03 -3.42 2.46
C ARG A 119 -14.30 -2.16 2.93
N VAL A 120 -13.95 -1.29 1.99
CA VAL A 120 -13.30 0.01 2.31
C VAL A 120 -14.36 0.91 2.92
N VAL A 121 -14.09 1.42 4.12
CA VAL A 121 -14.95 2.38 4.83
C VAL A 121 -14.40 3.79 4.66
N GLU A 122 -13.09 3.95 4.79
CA GLU A 122 -12.38 5.23 4.66
C GLU A 122 -11.06 5.01 3.94
N THR A 123 -10.83 5.73 2.84
CA THR A 123 -9.56 5.76 2.12
C THR A 123 -8.55 6.67 2.83
N VAL A 124 -7.31 6.67 2.36
CA VAL A 124 -6.28 7.58 2.87
C VAL A 124 -6.61 9.06 2.56
N GLU A 125 -6.36 9.91 3.54
CA GLU A 125 -6.26 11.38 3.48
C GLU A 125 -5.06 11.86 2.61
N LEU A 126 -5.08 11.54 1.31
CA LEU A 126 -3.93 11.77 0.42
C LEU A 126 -3.44 13.24 0.37
N PRO A 127 -4.30 14.28 0.30
CA PRO A 127 -3.84 15.67 0.33
C PRO A 127 -3.02 16.00 1.59
N GLU A 128 -3.46 15.54 2.76
CA GLU A 128 -2.80 15.76 4.05
C GLU A 128 -1.48 14.98 4.15
N ILE A 129 -1.41 13.80 3.55
CA ILE A 129 -0.15 13.05 3.43
C ILE A 129 0.84 13.80 2.55
N LEU A 130 0.43 14.25 1.37
CA LEU A 130 1.31 14.95 0.44
C LEU A 130 1.79 16.30 0.98
N ALA A 131 0.98 16.99 1.80
CA ALA A 131 1.40 18.21 2.49
C ALA A 131 2.56 17.99 3.47
N GLN A 132 2.68 16.79 4.07
CA GLN A 132 3.78 16.43 4.97
C GLN A 132 5.07 16.03 4.24
N ILE A 133 4.96 15.62 2.97
CA ILE A 133 6.09 15.23 2.10
C ILE A 133 6.04 16.04 0.79
N PRO A 134 6.22 17.37 0.85
CA PRO A 134 5.97 18.27 -0.29
C PRO A 134 6.92 18.06 -1.48
N GLN A 135 8.01 17.31 -1.29
CA GLN A 135 8.95 16.92 -2.35
C GLN A 135 8.55 15.62 -3.07
N CYS A 136 7.51 14.93 -2.60
CA CYS A 136 7.04 13.70 -3.22
C CYS A 136 6.48 13.98 -4.61
N ARG A 137 7.08 13.35 -5.63
CA ARG A 137 6.66 13.44 -7.03
C ARG A 137 6.37 12.08 -7.65
N ARG A 138 6.68 10.99 -6.95
CA ARG A 138 6.49 9.63 -7.43
C ARG A 138 5.75 8.80 -6.41
N ILE A 139 4.73 8.07 -6.87
CA ILE A 139 4.02 7.09 -6.05
C ILE A 139 4.11 5.74 -6.73
N CYS A 140 4.42 4.69 -5.98
CA CYS A 140 4.24 3.33 -6.47
C CYS A 140 3.14 2.61 -5.69
N THR A 141 2.25 1.95 -6.40
CA THR A 141 1.21 1.10 -5.80
C THR A 141 1.57 -0.37 -5.93
N THR A 142 1.23 -1.17 -4.93
CA THR A 142 1.59 -2.60 -4.92
C THR A 142 0.37 -3.46 -5.26
N GLY A 143 0.18 -3.76 -6.55
CA GLY A 143 -0.96 -4.55 -7.05
C GLY A 143 -2.19 -3.73 -7.46
N GLY A 144 -3.21 -4.43 -7.97
CA GLY A 144 -4.40 -3.81 -8.58
C GLY A 144 -5.24 -2.99 -7.59
N LYS A 145 -5.58 -3.57 -6.44
CA LYS A 145 -6.44 -2.92 -5.44
C LYS A 145 -5.90 -1.58 -4.95
N ALA A 146 -4.60 -1.53 -4.59
CA ALA A 146 -3.94 -0.30 -4.18
C ALA A 146 -3.94 0.75 -5.31
N THR A 147 -3.79 0.31 -6.56
CA THR A 147 -3.86 1.17 -7.74
C THR A 147 -5.25 1.75 -7.94
N GLU A 148 -6.29 0.91 -7.89
CA GLU A 148 -7.68 1.36 -8.02
C GLU A 148 -8.02 2.41 -6.95
N ILE A 149 -7.73 2.12 -5.68
CA ILE A 149 -8.00 3.03 -4.56
C ILE A 149 -7.28 4.36 -4.74
N LEU A 150 -6.00 4.33 -5.13
CA LEU A 150 -5.26 5.57 -5.32
C LEU A 150 -5.80 6.40 -6.50
N PHE A 151 -6.10 5.77 -7.64
CA PHE A 151 -6.59 6.48 -8.82
C PHE A 151 -8.00 7.06 -8.62
N ASP A 152 -8.81 6.52 -7.72
CA ASP A 152 -10.09 7.12 -7.33
C ASP A 152 -9.91 8.46 -6.58
N LEU A 153 -8.73 8.70 -6.00
CA LEU A 153 -8.37 9.94 -5.29
C LEU A 153 -7.62 10.96 -6.17
N LEU A 154 -7.31 10.59 -7.41
CA LEU A 154 -6.47 11.38 -8.30
C LEU A 154 -7.23 11.88 -9.53
N THR A 155 -6.80 13.03 -10.03
CA THR A 155 -7.12 13.46 -11.40
C THR A 155 -6.08 12.87 -12.34
N ALA A 156 -6.48 11.96 -13.23
CA ALA A 156 -5.63 11.32 -14.23
C ALA A 156 -6.45 10.98 -15.48
N GLU A 157 -5.77 10.79 -16.61
CA GLU A 157 -6.40 10.39 -17.88
C GLU A 157 -6.92 8.95 -17.86
N LYS A 158 -6.36 8.10 -16.99
CA LYS A 158 -6.72 6.69 -16.84
C LYS A 158 -7.36 6.42 -15.49
N LYS A 159 -8.29 5.47 -15.44
CA LYS A 159 -8.79 4.88 -14.20
C LYS A 159 -7.86 3.76 -13.75
N GLY A 160 -7.82 3.49 -12.44
CA GLY A 160 -6.87 2.53 -11.86
C GLY A 160 -6.94 1.11 -12.44
N LYS A 161 -8.12 0.67 -12.90
CA LYS A 161 -8.32 -0.63 -13.57
C LYS A 161 -7.61 -0.74 -14.92
N GLU A 162 -7.39 0.38 -15.59
CA GLU A 162 -6.78 0.46 -16.92
C GLU A 162 -5.25 0.51 -16.86
N VAL A 163 -4.70 0.88 -15.71
CA VAL A 163 -3.26 0.98 -15.47
C VAL A 163 -2.65 -0.41 -15.40
N LYS A 164 -1.72 -0.73 -16.30
CA LYS A 164 -1.06 -2.04 -16.36
C LYS A 164 0.08 -2.13 -15.34
N THR A 165 0.41 -3.35 -14.91
CA THR A 165 1.61 -3.56 -14.08
C THR A 165 2.87 -3.13 -14.85
N GLY A 166 3.72 -2.32 -14.21
CA GLY A 166 4.91 -1.69 -14.78
C GLY A 166 4.64 -0.32 -15.42
N GLU A 167 3.38 0.04 -15.65
CA GLU A 167 3.01 1.30 -16.29
C GLU A 167 3.15 2.47 -15.32
N THR A 168 3.66 3.60 -15.83
CA THR A 168 3.71 4.88 -15.11
C THR A 168 2.74 5.86 -15.77
N VAL A 169 1.87 6.47 -14.97
CA VAL A 169 0.83 7.39 -15.44
C VAL A 169 0.97 8.73 -14.70
N PRO A 170 1.02 9.86 -15.42
CA PRO A 170 0.90 11.17 -14.82
C PRO A 170 -0.47 11.36 -14.16
N ALA A 171 -0.47 11.89 -12.95
CA ALA A 171 -1.67 12.14 -12.17
C ALA A 171 -1.49 13.37 -11.29
N ARG A 172 -2.59 13.86 -10.74
CA ARG A 172 -2.59 15.05 -9.88
C ARG A 172 -3.46 14.87 -8.65
N CYS A 173 -2.97 15.31 -7.51
CA CYS A 173 -3.74 15.47 -6.27
C CYS A 173 -3.77 16.96 -5.90
N GLY A 174 -4.88 17.66 -6.20
CA GLY A 174 -4.96 19.11 -6.05
C GLY A 174 -3.94 19.83 -6.95
N SER A 175 -2.94 20.50 -6.37
CA SER A 175 -1.82 21.11 -7.09
C SER A 175 -0.58 20.22 -7.18
N HIS A 176 -0.56 19.06 -6.53
CA HIS A 176 0.60 18.16 -6.54
C HIS A 176 0.61 17.31 -7.80
N GLU A 177 1.60 17.54 -8.66
CA GLU A 177 1.88 16.70 -9.83
C GLU A 177 2.64 15.44 -9.42
N LEU A 178 2.17 14.30 -9.91
CA LEU A 178 2.64 12.97 -9.53
C LEU A 178 2.87 12.10 -10.76
N LEU A 179 3.87 11.23 -10.67
CA LEU A 179 4.03 10.07 -11.54
C LEU A 179 3.69 8.82 -10.73
N VAL A 180 2.65 8.11 -11.13
CA VAL A 180 2.15 6.93 -10.41
C VAL A 180 2.50 5.66 -11.18
N THR A 181 3.26 4.76 -10.58
CA THR A 181 3.64 3.47 -11.19
C THR A 181 2.92 2.31 -10.50
N ARG A 182 2.21 1.47 -11.26
CA ARG A 182 1.64 0.24 -10.72
C ARG A 182 2.70 -0.86 -10.69
N LEU A 183 3.17 -1.24 -9.51
CA LEU A 183 4.12 -2.34 -9.34
C LEU A 183 3.43 -3.69 -9.11
N PRO A 184 4.12 -4.82 -9.40
CA PRO A 184 3.58 -6.14 -9.06
C PRO A 184 3.36 -6.24 -7.54
N SER A 185 2.34 -6.99 -7.14
CA SER A 185 2.10 -7.25 -5.72
C SER A 185 3.26 -8.06 -5.14
N THR A 186 3.69 -7.71 -3.94
CA THR A 186 4.72 -8.44 -3.19
C THR A 186 4.15 -9.63 -2.42
N SER A 187 2.83 -9.84 -2.45
CA SER A 187 2.23 -11.07 -1.93
C SER A 187 2.73 -12.30 -2.69
N ARG A 188 2.98 -13.41 -1.99
CA ARG A 188 3.29 -14.70 -2.63
C ARG A 188 2.11 -15.31 -3.40
N ALA A 189 0.88 -14.85 -3.12
CA ALA A 189 -0.29 -15.25 -3.90
C ALA A 189 -0.27 -14.67 -5.33
N TYR A 190 0.52 -13.63 -5.59
CA TYR A 190 0.72 -13.10 -6.93
C TYR A 190 1.73 -14.01 -7.67
N PRO A 191 1.37 -14.60 -8.83
CA PRO A 191 2.15 -15.66 -9.50
C PRO A 191 3.36 -15.07 -10.25
N MET A 192 4.31 -14.52 -9.50
CA MET A 192 5.55 -13.95 -10.02
C MET A 192 6.70 -14.30 -9.07
N LYS A 193 7.82 -14.76 -9.64
CA LYS A 193 9.03 -15.07 -8.88
C LYS A 193 9.59 -13.83 -8.19
N LEU A 194 10.23 -14.01 -7.04
CA LEU A 194 10.80 -12.92 -6.24
C LEU A 194 11.75 -12.04 -7.06
N GLU A 195 12.60 -12.64 -7.88
CA GLU A 195 13.61 -11.94 -8.69
C GLU A 195 12.96 -11.04 -9.74
N LYS A 196 11.84 -11.48 -10.33
CA LYS A 196 11.06 -10.69 -11.28
C LYS A 196 10.31 -9.54 -10.61
N LYS A 197 9.81 -9.74 -9.38
CA LYS A 197 9.27 -8.65 -8.56
C LYS A 197 10.37 -7.64 -8.26
N ALA A 198 11.53 -8.10 -7.78
CA ALA A 198 12.68 -7.25 -7.47
C ALA A 198 13.14 -6.44 -8.69
N GLU A 199 13.18 -7.03 -9.87
CA GLU A 199 13.54 -6.32 -11.10
C GLU A 199 12.56 -5.18 -11.45
N ALA A 200 11.25 -5.41 -11.34
CA ALA A 200 10.27 -4.34 -11.56
C ALA A 200 10.43 -3.17 -10.57
N TYR A 201 10.69 -3.47 -9.29
CA TYR A 201 10.94 -2.45 -8.27
C TYR A 201 12.27 -1.74 -8.52
N ARG A 202 13.31 -2.46 -8.95
CA ARG A 202 14.63 -1.91 -9.29
C ARG A 202 14.52 -0.89 -10.41
N GLN A 203 13.77 -1.20 -11.47
CA GLN A 203 13.51 -0.28 -12.58
C GLN A 203 12.78 0.97 -12.12
N PHE A 204 11.75 0.83 -11.28
CA PHE A 204 11.04 1.96 -10.71
C PHE A 204 11.96 2.87 -9.87
N PHE A 205 12.74 2.30 -8.96
CA PHE A 205 13.64 3.08 -8.10
C PHE A 205 14.77 3.75 -8.88
N ARG A 206 15.35 3.07 -9.89
CA ARG A 206 16.30 3.71 -10.82
C ARG A 206 15.66 4.90 -11.54
N ALA A 207 14.46 4.73 -12.09
CA ALA A 207 13.74 5.81 -12.75
C ALA A 207 13.35 6.96 -11.79
N ALA A 208 13.24 6.66 -10.50
CA ALA A 208 13.01 7.65 -9.44
C ALA A 208 14.30 8.33 -8.94
N GLY A 209 15.48 8.00 -9.49
CA GLY A 209 16.76 8.61 -9.15
C GLY A 209 17.50 7.96 -7.98
N PHE A 210 17.10 6.75 -7.56
CA PHE A 210 17.73 6.05 -6.45
C PHE A 210 18.90 5.18 -6.93
N THR A 211 19.99 5.19 -6.18
CA THR A 211 21.06 4.18 -6.30
C THR A 211 20.57 2.84 -5.76
N VAL A 212 20.61 1.83 -6.63
CA VAL A 212 20.20 0.44 -6.36
C VAL A 212 21.39 -0.49 -6.56
N ALA A 213 21.37 -1.66 -5.93
CA ALA A 213 22.35 -2.71 -6.17
C ALA A 213 22.27 -3.22 -7.62
N GLU A 214 23.43 -3.54 -8.19
CA GLU A 214 23.56 -4.11 -9.54
C GLU A 214 23.07 -5.56 -9.62
#